data_AF-A0A429RHW4-F1
#
_entry.id   AF-A0A429RHW4-F1
#
_cell.length_a   1.000
_cell.length_b   1.000
_cell.length_c   1.000
_cell.angle_alpha   90.00
_cell.angle_beta   90.00
_cell.angle_gamma   90.00
#
_symmetry.space_group_name_H-M   'P 1'
#
loop_
_entity.id
_entity.type
_entity.pdbx_description
1 polymer ?
#
loop_
_entity_poly.entity_id
_entity_poly.type
_entity_poly.pdbx_seq_one_letter_code
_entity_poly.pdbx_strand_id
1 'polypeptide(L)' 'MPVRRATRCPVVESFEPVTADYPPTPRLPLLTAAEAREVVRYLFLLEQLDLSPRGAAAGQLASDLARRLPSN' A
#
# COMPACT_ATOMS: atom_id res chain seq x y z
N MET A 1 -12.82 40.04 12.49
CA MET A 1 -11.63 39.22 12.79
C MET A 1 -11.40 38.24 11.65
N PRO A 2 -10.43 38.42 10.74
CA PRO A 2 -10.17 37.43 9.67
C PRO A 2 -8.85 36.69 9.92
N VAL A 3 -8.87 35.36 10.07
CA VAL A 3 -7.62 34.57 10.15
C VAL A 3 -7.70 33.30 9.29
N ARG A 4 -7.18 33.49 8.07
CA ARG A 4 -6.21 32.66 7.30
C ARG A 4 -6.63 31.29 6.72
N ARG A 5 -6.52 31.25 5.39
CA ARG A 5 -6.59 30.11 4.48
C ARG A 5 -5.58 29.01 4.84
N ALA A 6 -6.03 27.76 4.82
CA ALA A 6 -5.17 26.58 4.86
C ALA A 6 -4.28 26.54 3.61
N THR A 7 -2.98 26.72 3.80
CA THR A 7 -1.96 26.45 2.79
C THR A 7 -1.91 24.94 2.53
N ARG A 8 -2.19 24.58 1.28
CA ARG A 8 -1.95 23.27 0.67
C ARG A 8 -0.50 22.85 0.97
N CYS A 9 -0.30 21.68 1.55
CA CYS A 9 1.04 21.09 1.64
C CYS A 9 1.58 20.88 0.21
N PRO A 10 2.83 21.27 -0.09
CA PRO A 10 3.43 20.94 -1.37
C PRO A 10 3.65 19.42 -1.42
N VAL A 11 3.05 18.75 -2.40
CA VAL A 11 3.46 17.41 -2.80
C VAL A 11 4.86 17.59 -3.40
N VAL A 12 5.89 17.25 -2.62
CA VAL A 12 7.24 17.16 -3.15
C VAL A 12 7.28 15.90 -4.01
N GLU A 13 7.03 16.06 -5.30
CA GLU A 13 7.25 15.02 -6.30
C GLU A 13 8.77 14.95 -6.53
N SER A 14 9.46 14.22 -5.65
CA SER A 14 10.88 13.94 -5.83
C SER A 14 11.02 12.91 -6.96
N PHE A 15 11.59 13.35 -8.08
CA PHE A 15 12.06 12.50 -9.18
C PHE A 15 13.46 11.94 -8.92
N GLU A 16 14.01 12.11 -7.72
CA GLU A 16 15.25 11.43 -7.37
C GLU A 16 15.00 9.92 -7.40
N PRO A 17 15.81 9.14 -8.15
CA PRO A 17 15.72 7.70 -8.03
C PRO A 17 15.91 7.37 -6.56
N VAL A 18 15.03 6.55 -6.00
CA VAL A 18 15.16 6.10 -4.60
C VAL A 18 16.47 5.32 -4.50
N THR A 19 17.56 6.03 -4.21
CA THR A 19 18.88 5.48 -3.88
C THR A 19 18.80 4.99 -2.43
N ALA A 20 17.97 3.98 -2.22
CA ALA A 20 18.02 3.21 -1.00
C ALA A 20 19.16 2.21 -1.18
N ASP A 21 20.17 2.31 -0.29
CA ASP A 21 21.19 1.29 -0.09
C ASP A 21 20.52 0.04 0.49
N TYR A 22 19.81 -0.69 -0.37
CA TYR A 22 19.20 -1.95 0.02
C TYR A 22 20.30 -2.98 0.29
N PRO A 23 20.25 -3.68 1.44
CA PRO A 23 21.27 -4.66 1.79
C PRO A 23 21.42 -5.71 0.66
N PRO A 24 22.65 -6.19 0.40
CA PRO A 24 22.94 -7.14 -0.67
C PRO A 24 22.42 -8.55 -0.40
N THR A 25 21.83 -8.78 0.78
CA THR A 25 21.10 -10.01 1.11
C THR A 25 20.07 -10.33 0.03
N PRO A 26 19.78 -11.62 -0.23
CA PRO A 26 18.87 -12.00 -1.31
C PRO A 26 17.56 -11.24 -1.13
N ARG A 27 17.30 -10.31 -2.05
CA ARG A 27 16.02 -9.61 -2.12
C ARG A 27 15.01 -10.71 -2.37
N LEU A 28 13.99 -10.79 -1.52
CA LEU A 28 12.85 -11.67 -1.78
C LEU A 28 12.40 -11.40 -3.23
N PRO A 29 12.05 -12.44 -3.99
CA PRO A 29 11.56 -12.25 -5.35
C PRO A 29 10.43 -11.22 -5.32
N LEU A 30 10.53 -10.21 -6.19
CA LEU A 30 9.47 -9.21 -6.33
C LEU A 30 8.18 -9.97 -6.65
N LEU A 31 7.15 -9.75 -5.84
CA LEU A 31 5.83 -10.33 -6.06
C LEU A 31 5.40 -10.04 -7.49
N THR A 32 5.13 -11.09 -8.24
CA THR A 32 4.50 -10.97 -9.56
C THR A 32 3.12 -10.34 -9.40
N ALA A 33 2.59 -9.73 -10.46
CA ALA A 33 1.23 -9.17 -10.44
C ALA A 33 0.18 -10.25 -10.07
N ALA A 34 0.42 -11.51 -10.47
CA ALA A 34 -0.44 -12.64 -10.12
C ALA A 34 -0.39 -12.95 -8.61
N GLU A 35 0.80 -13.02 -8.03
CA GLU A 35 0.95 -13.27 -6.58
C GLU A 35 0.40 -12.09 -5.76
N ALA A 36 0.58 -10.85 -6.21
CA ALA A 36 0.02 -9.69 -5.53
C ALA A 36 -1.52 -9.71 -5.53
N ARG A 37 -2.15 -10.19 -6.61
CA ARG A 37 -3.60 -10.43 -6.64
C ARG A 37 -4.02 -11.55 -5.68
N GLU A 38 -3.23 -12.61 -5.53
CA GLU A 38 -3.48 -13.64 -4.51
C GLU A 38 -3.40 -13.08 -3.09
N VAL A 39 -2.40 -12.26 -2.78
CA VAL A 39 -2.28 -11.60 -1.47
C VAL A 39 -3.52 -10.76 -1.15
N VAL A 40 -4.04 -10.00 -2.13
CA VAL A 40 -5.29 -9.24 -1.97
C VAL A 40 -6.46 -10.16 -1.61
N ARG A 41 -6.59 -11.32 -2.27
CA ARG A 41 -7.63 -12.31 -1.93
C ARG A 41 -7.49 -12.84 -0.52
N TYR A 42 -6.27 -13.18 -0.09
CA TYR A 42 -6.04 -13.67 1.27
C TYR A 42 -6.33 -12.61 2.33
N LEU A 43 -6.06 -11.34 2.07
CA LEU A 43 -6.36 -10.25 3.01
C LEU A 43 -7.88 -10.05 3.16
N PHE A 44 -8.66 -10.13 2.08
CA PHE A 44 -10.12 -10.12 2.18
C PHE A 44 -10.69 -11.36 2.86
N LEU A 45 -10.04 -12.52 2.73
CA LEU A 45 -10.41 -13.71 3.49
C LEU A 45 -10.11 -13.51 4.98
N LEU A 46 -8.96 -12.92 5.32
CA LEU A 46 -8.60 -12.63 6.70
C LEU A 46 -9.58 -11.65 7.36
N GLU A 47 -10.06 -10.65 6.63
CA GLU A 47 -11.13 -9.74 7.09
C GLU A 47 -12.40 -10.51 7.50
N GLN A 48 -12.77 -11.55 6.75
CA GLN A 48 -13.96 -12.35 7.04
C GLN A 48 -13.77 -13.30 8.23
N LEU A 49 -12.53 -13.79 8.42
CA LEU A 49 -12.21 -14.75 9.47
C LEU A 49 -11.88 -14.09 10.82
N ASP A 50 -11.30 -12.89 10.80
CA ASP A 50 -10.92 -12.13 11.99
C ASP A 50 -11.87 -10.95 12.24
N LEU A 51 -12.86 -11.15 13.11
CA LEU A 51 -13.82 -10.10 13.48
C LEU A 51 -13.23 -9.01 14.41
N SER A 52 -11.94 -9.10 14.75
CA SER A 52 -11.25 -8.06 15.50
C SER A 52 -10.89 -6.87 14.60
N PRO A 53 -10.42 -5.75 15.17
CA PRO A 53 -9.92 -4.62 14.37
C PRO A 53 -8.80 -4.98 13.38
N ARG A 54 -8.10 -6.11 13.58
CA ARG A 54 -7.04 -6.57 12.68
C ARG A 54 -7.60 -7.09 11.35
N GLY A 55 -8.76 -7.75 11.34
CA GLY A 55 -9.41 -8.15 10.10
C GLY A 55 -9.89 -6.94 9.30
N ALA A 56 -10.48 -5.94 9.96
CA ALA A 56 -10.84 -4.68 9.31
C ALA A 56 -9.61 -3.97 8.69
N ALA A 57 -8.47 -3.97 9.40
CA ALA A 57 -7.21 -3.44 8.86
C ALA A 57 -6.71 -4.23 7.64
N ALA A 58 -6.90 -5.56 7.62
CA ALA A 58 -6.56 -6.39 6.48
C ALA A 58 -7.43 -6.06 5.25
N GLY A 59 -8.74 -5.84 5.43
CA GLY A 59 -9.64 -5.41 4.35
C GLY A 59 -9.28 -4.04 3.76
N GLN A 60 -8.89 -3.09 4.62
CA GLN A 60 -8.39 -1.78 4.19
C GLN A 60 -7.09 -1.93 3.38
N LEU A 61 -6.13 -2.73 3.88
CA LEU A 61 -4.89 -3.00 3.15
C LEU A 61 -5.15 -3.69 1.81
N ALA A 62 -6.07 -4.65 1.76
CA ALA A 62 -6.48 -5.33 0.53
C ALA A 62 -7.01 -4.34 -0.52
N SER A 63 -7.89 -3.43 -0.08
CA SER A 63 -8.49 -2.39 -0.93
C SER A 63 -7.45 -1.40 -1.46
N ASP A 64 -6.49 -1.02 -0.62
CA ASP A 64 -5.38 -0.14 -1.02
C ASP A 64 -4.46 -0.79 -2.04
N LEU A 65 -4.13 -2.07 -1.85
CA LEU A 65 -3.32 -2.83 -2.78
C LEU A 65 -4.06 -3.05 -4.11
N ALA A 66 -5.33 -3.43 -4.07
CA ALA A 66 -6.15 -3.65 -5.26
C ALA A 66 -6.19 -2.42 -6.18
N ARG A 67 -6.22 -1.21 -5.61
CA ARG A 67 -6.19 0.06 -6.36
C ARG A 67 -4.85 0.36 -7.03
N ARG A 68 -3.76 -0.18 -6.50
CA ARG A 68 -2.38 0.06 -6.99
C ARG A 68 -1.93 -0.99 -7.99
N LEU A 69 -2.59 -2.15 -8.05
CA LEU A 69 -2.26 -3.18 -9.01
C LEU A 69 -2.68 -2.75 -10.42
N PRO A 70 -1.84 -2.99 -11.44
CA PRO A 70 -2.19 -2.67 -12.81
C PRO A 70 -3.45 -3.44 -13.20
N SER A 71 -4.34 -2.76 -13.94
CA SER A 71 -5.35 -3.44 -14.75
C SER A 71 -4.62 -4.44 -15.66
N ASN A 72 -5.07 -5.69 -15.70
CA ASN A 72 -4.47 -6.70 -16.59
C ASN A 72 -4.35 -6.20 -18.03
#